data_AF-A0A949MUI3-F1
#
_entry.id   AF-A0A949MUI3-F1
#
_cell.length_a   1.000
_cell.length_b   1.000
_cell.length_c   1.000
_cell.angle_alpha   90.00
_cell.angle_beta   90.00
_cell.angle_gamma   90.00
#
_symmetry.space_group_name_H-M   'P 1'
#
loop_
_entity.id
_entity.type
_entity.pdbx_description
1 polymer ?
#
loop_
_entity_poly.entity_id
_entity_poly.type
_entity_poly.pdbx_seq_one_letter_code
_entity_poly.pdbx_strand_id
1 'polypeptide(L)'
;EIDRKIAEMNKIRGALEDLLNKQKTAEDAQVDSLVKIYQNMKPASAAAIFNAMQMSDLLPVISKMNERRSSPILAAMDPDKARQVTIDLEASKRLPQLPADDPCKLKAATGTLASSPAPK
;
A
#
# COMPACT_ATOMS: atom_id res chain seq x y z
N GLU A 1 19.43 -40.74 3.69
CA GLU A 1 19.54 -39.88 2.48
C GLU A 1 18.52 -38.73 2.49
N ILE A 2 17.27 -39.01 2.88
CA ILE A 2 16.20 -38.01 3.02
C ILE A 2 16.61 -36.85 3.94
N ASP A 3 17.19 -37.12 5.11
CA ASP A 3 17.59 -36.06 6.06
C ASP A 3 18.64 -35.10 5.49
N ARG A 4 19.54 -35.62 4.65
CA ARG A 4 20.55 -34.80 3.95
C ARG A 4 19.89 -33.82 2.98
N LYS A 5 18.88 -34.29 2.24
CA LYS A 5 18.13 -33.48 1.29
C LYS A 5 17.26 -32.43 1.99
N ILE A 6 16.69 -32.77 3.16
CA ILE A 6 15.98 -31.81 4.01
C ILE A 6 16.92 -30.73 4.54
N ALA A 7 18.11 -31.10 5.02
CA ALA A 7 19.10 -30.14 5.49
C ALA A 7 19.56 -29.18 4.38
N GLU A 8 19.75 -29.69 3.17
CA GLU A 8 20.12 -28.88 1.99
C GLU A 8 18.99 -27.92 1.58
N MET A 9 17.74 -28.39 1.56
CA MET A 9 16.57 -27.56 1.27
C MET A 9 16.37 -26.44 2.31
N ASN A 10 16.56 -26.75 3.60
CA ASN A 10 16.48 -25.75 4.67
C ASN A 10 17.59 -24.70 4.55
N LYS A 11 18.80 -25.11 4.14
CA LYS A 11 19.91 -24.18 3.90
C LYS A 11 19.61 -23.22 2.74
N ILE A 12 19.03 -23.75 1.65
CA ILE A 12 18.62 -22.93 0.49
C ILE A 12 17.48 -21.99 0.88
N ARG A 13 16.48 -22.48 1.63
CA ARG A 13 15.38 -21.64 2.15
C ARG A 13 15.92 -20.51 3.02
N GLY A 14 16.82 -20.81 3.96
CA GLY A 14 17.44 -19.78 4.82
C GLY A 14 18.22 -18.75 4.01
N ALA A 15 19.02 -19.18 3.03
CA ALA A 15 19.74 -18.26 2.15
C ALA A 15 18.80 -17.39 1.30
N LEU A 16 17.65 -17.93 0.88
CA LEU A 16 16.63 -17.17 0.16
C LEU A 16 15.94 -16.15 1.08
N GLU A 17 15.56 -16.54 2.28
CA GLU A 17 14.99 -15.65 3.29
C GLU A 17 15.96 -14.50 3.62
N ASP A 18 17.25 -14.80 3.79
CA ASP A 18 18.29 -13.80 4.01
C ASP A 18 18.42 -12.81 2.85
N LEU A 19 18.37 -13.31 1.61
CA LEU A 19 18.43 -12.47 0.41
C LEU A 19 17.20 -11.57 0.29
N LEU A 20 16.00 -12.10 0.53
CA LEU A 20 14.75 -11.35 0.52
C LEU A 20 14.76 -10.26 1.61
N ASN A 21 15.24 -10.58 2.81
CA ASN A 21 15.36 -9.61 3.89
C ASN A 21 16.37 -8.50 3.57
N LYS A 22 17.50 -8.84 2.93
CA LYS A 22 18.48 -7.86 2.45
C LYS A 22 17.90 -6.94 1.39
N GLN A 23 17.18 -7.50 0.42
CA GLN A 23 16.51 -6.71 -0.62
C GLN A 23 15.51 -5.73 0.01
N LYS A 24 14.61 -6.24 0.87
CA LYS A 24 13.61 -5.43 1.54
C LYS A 24 14.24 -4.29 2.35
N THR A 25 15.34 -4.58 3.06
CA THR A 25 16.06 -3.57 3.83
C THR A 25 16.68 -2.49 2.93
N ALA A 26 17.23 -2.88 1.78
CA ALA A 26 17.79 -1.93 0.82
C ALA A 26 16.71 -1.04 0.18
N GLU A 27 15.57 -1.61 -0.18
CA GLU A 27 14.40 -0.88 -0.68
C GLU A 27 13.86 0.08 0.39
N ASP A 28 13.74 -0.41 1.63
CA ASP A 28 13.29 0.40 2.76
C ASP A 28 14.21 1.60 3.00
N ALA A 29 15.53 1.40 2.94
CA ALA A 29 16.52 2.46 3.11
C ALA A 29 16.46 3.51 1.98
N GLN A 30 16.18 3.09 0.74
CA GLN A 30 15.99 4.02 -0.38
C GLN A 30 14.77 4.90 -0.17
N VAL A 31 13.63 4.31 0.21
CA VAL A 31 12.41 5.07 0.50
C VAL A 31 12.62 6.01 1.68
N ASP A 32 13.29 5.54 2.75
CA ASP A 32 13.58 6.37 3.92
C ASP A 32 14.47 7.57 3.58
N SER A 33 15.43 7.39 2.67
CA SER A 33 16.25 8.50 2.16
C SER A 33 15.41 9.54 1.43
N LEU A 34 14.50 9.10 0.55
CA LEU A 34 13.58 10.00 -0.16
C LEU A 34 12.68 10.75 0.83
N VAL A 35 12.10 10.05 1.80
CA VAL A 35 11.27 10.64 2.84
C VAL A 35 12.03 11.71 3.61
N LYS A 36 13.29 11.46 4.01
CA LYS A 36 14.12 12.45 4.71
C LYS A 36 14.37 13.70 3.87
N ILE A 37 14.63 13.56 2.57
CA ILE A 37 14.85 14.70 1.67
C ILE A 37 13.60 15.59 1.65
N TYR A 38 12.42 15.01 1.47
CA TYR A 38 11.17 15.78 1.41
C TYR A 38 10.76 16.35 2.77
N GLN A 39 11.04 15.66 3.87
CA GLN A 39 10.76 16.16 5.23
C GLN A 39 11.61 17.37 5.62
N ASN A 40 12.84 17.46 5.10
CA ASN A 40 13.76 18.57 5.36
C ASN A 40 13.54 19.77 4.43
N MET A 41 12.70 19.61 3.40
CA MET A 41 12.35 20.67 2.46
C MET A 41 11.13 21.47 2.92
N LYS A 42 10.94 22.67 2.37
CA LYS A 42 9.76 23.50 2.62
C LYS A 42 8.48 22.77 2.18
N PRO A 43 7.39 22.76 2.99
CA PRO A 43 6.17 22.04 2.67
C PRO A 43 5.56 22.43 1.32
N ALA A 44 5.58 23.73 0.98
CA ALA A 44 5.06 24.22 -0.31
C ALA A 44 5.88 23.71 -1.51
N SER A 45 7.20 23.60 -1.39
CA SER A 45 8.06 23.05 -2.44
C SER A 45 7.86 21.55 -2.62
N ALA A 46 7.72 20.80 -1.52
CA ALA A 46 7.39 19.38 -1.57
C ALA A 46 6.01 19.14 -2.22
N ALA A 47 5.00 19.93 -1.85
CA ALA A 47 3.66 19.86 -2.43
C ALA A 47 3.67 20.10 -3.95
N ALA A 48 4.43 21.08 -4.44
CA ALA A 48 4.56 21.33 -5.88
C ALA A 48 5.14 20.12 -6.64
N ILE A 49 6.14 19.44 -6.08
CA ILE A 49 6.73 18.23 -6.66
C ILE A 49 5.73 17.07 -6.62
N PHE A 50 5.02 16.88 -5.50
CA PHE A 50 4.02 15.83 -5.36
C PHE A 50 2.81 16.04 -6.28
N ASN A 51 2.44 17.29 -6.54
CA ASN A 51 1.42 17.62 -7.53
C ASN A 51 1.86 17.25 -8.96
N ALA A 52 3.15 17.31 -9.29
CA ALA A 52 3.69 16.89 -10.59
C ALA A 52 3.99 15.38 -10.69
N MET A 53 4.08 14.67 -9.55
CA MET A 53 4.42 13.24 -9.49
C MET A 53 3.21 12.33 -9.78
N GLN A 54 3.47 11.11 -10.26
CA GLN A 54 2.45 10.08 -10.42
C GLN A 54 2.06 9.44 -9.07
N MET A 55 0.83 8.93 -8.97
CA MET A 55 0.32 8.38 -7.72
C MET A 55 1.06 7.12 -7.25
N SER A 56 1.54 6.30 -8.19
CA SER A 56 2.32 5.08 -7.93
C SER A 56 3.58 5.33 -7.10
N ASP A 57 4.24 6.46 -7.33
CA ASP A 57 5.53 6.78 -6.73
C ASP A 57 5.35 7.60 -5.44
N LEU A 58 4.23 8.32 -5.36
CA LEU A 58 3.88 9.18 -4.23
C LEU A 58 3.43 8.39 -3.00
N LEU A 59 2.59 7.35 -3.19
CA LEU A 59 1.99 6.59 -2.09
C LEU A 59 3.00 5.91 -1.17
N PRO A 60 4.05 5.22 -1.68
CA PRO A 60 5.07 4.61 -0.82
C PRO A 60 5.81 5.64 0.04
N VAL A 61 6.07 6.83 -0.51
CA VAL A 61 6.78 7.90 0.19
C VAL A 61 5.90 8.52 1.27
N ILE A 62 4.63 8.84 0.96
CA ILE A 62 3.71 9.44 1.94
C ILE A 62 3.36 8.44 3.05
N SER A 63 3.16 7.16 2.73
CA SER A 63 2.81 6.14 3.73
C SER A 63 3.89 5.91 4.79
N LYS A 64 5.17 6.07 4.42
CA LYS A 64 6.30 6.00 5.36
C LYS A 64 6.64 7.32 6.06
N MET A 65 6.04 8.43 5.62
CA MET A 65 6.32 9.75 6.17
C MET A 65 5.61 9.96 7.52
N ASN A 66 6.26 10.68 8.44
CA ASN A 66 5.66 11.04 9.72
C ASN A 66 4.45 11.97 9.51
N GLU A 67 3.31 11.65 10.13
CA GLU A 67 2.05 12.39 10.03
C GLU A 67 2.20 13.89 10.30
N ARG A 68 3.05 14.28 11.26
CA ARG A 68 3.30 15.69 11.60
C ARG A 68 3.97 16.46 10.46
N ARG A 69 4.78 15.79 9.64
CA ARG A 69 5.49 16.37 8.49
C ARG A 69 4.66 16.29 7.22
N SER A 70 3.88 15.24 7.03
CA SER A 70 3.00 15.07 5.86
C SER A 70 1.79 16.01 5.88
N SER A 71 1.22 16.29 7.05
CA SER A 71 0.05 17.16 7.22
C SER A 71 0.19 18.53 6.52
N PRO A 72 1.24 19.34 6.76
CA PRO A 72 1.39 20.63 6.08
C PRO A 72 1.73 20.49 4.58
N ILE A 73 2.27 19.35 4.14
CA ILE A 73 2.54 19.09 2.72
C ILE A 73 1.22 18.81 2.00
N LEU A 74 0.37 17.94 2.54
CA LEU A 74 -0.97 17.67 2.01
C LEU A 74 -1.84 18.92 1.98
N ALA A 75 -1.73 19.78 2.99
CA ALA A 75 -2.46 21.05 3.03
C ALA A 75 -2.02 22.06 1.95
N ALA A 76 -0.78 21.96 1.47
CA ALA A 76 -0.24 22.81 0.41
C ALA A 76 -0.38 22.19 -1.00
N MET A 77 -0.94 20.98 -1.11
CA MET A 77 -1.19 20.30 -2.37
C MET A 77 -2.50 20.76 -3.03
N ASP A 78 -2.72 20.30 -4.26
CA ASP A 78 -4.02 20.45 -4.91
C ASP A 78 -5.08 19.65 -4.13
N PRO A 79 -6.25 20.24 -3.80
CA PRO A 79 -7.29 19.57 -3.02
C PRO A 79 -7.81 18.27 -3.64
N ASP A 80 -7.89 18.19 -4.98
CA ASP A 80 -8.35 16.97 -5.65
C ASP A 80 -7.31 15.85 -5.55
N LYS A 81 -6.03 16.22 -5.67
CA LYS A 81 -4.93 15.27 -5.53
C LYS A 81 -4.75 14.79 -4.10
N ALA A 82 -4.88 15.67 -3.11
CA ALA A 82 -4.83 15.32 -1.69
C ALA A 82 -5.98 14.37 -1.28
N ARG A 83 -7.18 14.58 -1.83
CA ARG A 83 -8.31 13.65 -1.67
C ARG A 83 -7.97 12.26 -2.21
N GLN A 84 -7.45 12.20 -3.44
CA GLN A 84 -7.09 10.93 -4.06
C GLN A 84 -6.03 10.17 -3.25
N VAL A 85 -4.97 10.85 -2.81
CA VAL A 85 -3.95 10.26 -1.93
C VAL A 85 -4.57 9.66 -0.67
N THR A 86 -5.55 10.33 -0.08
CA THR A 86 -6.21 9.85 1.15
C THR A 86 -7.02 8.57 0.89
N ILE A 87 -7.77 8.52 -0.21
CA ILE A 87 -8.53 7.33 -0.63
C ILE A 87 -7.58 6.16 -0.88
N ASP A 88 -6.49 6.40 -1.61
CA ASP A 88 -5.54 5.36 -1.98
C ASP A 88 -4.73 4.86 -0.79
N LEU A 89 -4.41 5.72 0.19
CA LEU A 89 -3.80 5.32 1.46
C LEU A 89 -4.75 4.45 2.30
N GLU A 90 -6.05 4.78 2.33
CA GLU A 90 -7.05 3.95 2.99
C GLU A 90 -7.17 2.59 2.31
N ALA A 91 -7.26 2.58 0.97
CA ALA A 91 -7.33 1.36 0.17
C ALA A 91 -6.08 0.49 0.36
N SER A 92 -4.89 1.08 0.46
CA SER A 92 -3.63 0.35 0.69
C SER A 92 -3.56 -0.26 2.10
N LYS A 93 -4.14 0.41 3.11
CA LYS A 93 -4.24 -0.14 4.48
C LYS A 93 -5.27 -1.25 4.59
N ARG A 94 -6.32 -1.22 3.76
CA ARG A 94 -7.23 -2.35 3.55
C ARG A 94 -6.45 -3.41 2.78
N LEU A 95 -5.73 -4.26 3.52
CA LEU A 95 -5.00 -5.42 3.00
C LEU A 95 -5.71 -6.05 1.80
N PRO A 96 -4.98 -6.49 0.76
CA PRO A 96 -5.58 -7.25 -0.33
C PRO A 96 -6.36 -8.40 0.31
N GLN A 97 -7.68 -8.39 0.12
CA GLN A 97 -8.46 -9.58 0.39
C GLN A 97 -7.90 -10.61 -0.57
N LEU A 98 -7.03 -11.48 -0.06
CA LEU A 98 -6.73 -12.73 -0.73
C LEU A 98 -8.11 -13.27 -1.13
N PRO A 99 -8.36 -13.58 -2.42
CA PRO A 99 -9.52 -14.37 -2.73
C PRO A 99 -9.35 -15.62 -1.87
N ALA A 100 -10.15 -15.72 -0.81
CA ALA A 100 -10.21 -16.93 -0.03
C ALA A 100 -10.45 -18.01 -1.08
N ASP A 101 -9.59 -19.02 -1.11
CA ASP A 101 -9.87 -20.27 -1.80
C ASP A 101 -11.07 -20.91 -1.08
N ASP A 102 -12.25 -20.30 -1.24
CA ASP A 102 -13.54 -20.74 -0.74
C ASP A 102 -14.27 -21.32 -1.96
N PRO A 103 -14.26 -22.65 -2.16
CA PRO A 103 -15.05 -23.31 -3.22
C PRO A 103 -16.58 -23.14 -3.06
N CYS A 104 -17.04 -22.31 -2.12
CA CYS A 104 -18.44 -22.21 -1.71
C CYS A 104 -19.13 -20.88 -2.08
N LYS A 105 -18.51 -19.98 -2.86
CA LYS A 105 -19.19 -18.75 -3.34
C LYS A 105 -19.39 -18.70 -4.86
N LEU A 106 -19.90 -19.80 -5.41
CA LEU A 106 -20.75 -19.79 -6.60
C LEU A 106 -22.23 -19.87 -6.19
N LYS A 107 -22.71 -18.98 -5.30
CA LYS A 107 -24.15 -18.79 -5.05
C LYS A 107 -24.43 -17.38 -4.54
N ALA A 108 -24.61 -16.45 -5.46
CA ALA A 108 -25.39 -15.23 -5.23
C ALA A 108 -25.87 -14.64 -6.58
N ALA A 109 -26.40 -15.49 -7.45
CA ALA A 109 -27.15 -15.08 -8.63
C ALA A 109 -28.44 -15.90 -8.73
N THR A 110 -29.28 -15.82 -7.68
CA THR A 110 -30.67 -16.27 -7.72
C THR A 110 -31.37 -15.76 -6.47
N GLY A 111 -32.49 -15.04 -6.63
CA GLY A 111 -33.43 -14.84 -5.52
C GLY A 111 -34.07 -13.45 -5.45
N THR A 112 -34.98 -13.21 -6.38
CA THR A 112 -36.22 -12.41 -6.32
C THR A 112 -36.83 -12.19 -4.92
N LEU A 113 -37.61 -11.09 -4.83
CA LEU A 113 -38.76 -10.75 -3.94
C LEU A 113 -38.43 -9.80 -2.77
N ALA A 114 -39.17 -8.75 -2.43
CA ALA A 114 -40.36 -8.09 -2.97
C ALA A 114 -40.68 -6.82 -2.13
N SER A 115 -41.55 -5.97 -2.67
CA SER A 115 -42.67 -5.26 -2.01
C SER A 115 -42.64 -3.71 -1.96
N SER A 116 -43.55 -3.14 -2.77
CA SER A 116 -44.52 -2.01 -2.59
C SER A 116 -44.34 -1.00 -1.43
N PRO A 117 -44.82 0.26 -1.56
CA PRO A 117 -46.27 0.55 -1.73
C PRO A 117 -46.66 1.75 -2.63
N ALA A 118 -47.94 1.75 -3.08
CA ALA A 118 -48.68 2.89 -3.65
C ALA A 118 -49.07 3.92 -2.55
N PRO A 119 -49.61 5.13 -2.84
CA PRO A 119 -51.03 5.25 -3.24
C PRO A 119 -51.42 6.47 -4.12
N LYS A 120 -52.63 6.36 -4.71
CA LYS A 120 -53.59 7.36 -5.22
C LYS A 120 -53.13 8.47 -6.16
#